data_AF-A0A381SNZ0-F1
#
_entry.id   AF-A0A381SNZ0-F1
#
_cell.length_a   1.000
_cell.length_b   1.000
_cell.length_c   1.000
_cell.angle_alpha   90.00
_cell.angle_beta   90.00
_cell.angle_gamma   90.00
#
_symmetry.space_group_name_H-M   'P 1'
#
loop_
_entity.id
_entity.type
_entity.pdbx_description
1 polymer ?
#
loop_
_entity_poly.entity_id
_entity_poly.type
_entity_poly.pdbx_seq_one_letter_code
_entity_poly.pdbx_strand_id
1 'polypeptide(L)' 'MKRMLINATQEEELRVAMVDGQKLYDLDIEIKS' A
#
# COMPACT_ATOMS: atom_id res chain seq x y z
N MET A 1 -9.89 -11.63 6.42
CA MET A 1 -10.14 -11.45 4.98
C MET A 1 -8.97 -10.69 4.37
N LYS A 2 -8.38 -11.25 3.30
CA LYS A 2 -7.26 -10.62 2.57
C LYS A 2 -7.79 -9.48 1.70
N ARG A 3 -7.15 -8.32 1.77
CA ARG A 3 -7.45 -7.13 0.94
C ARG A 3 -6.18 -6.40 0.55
N MET A 4 -6.26 -5.73 -0.60
CA MET A 4 -5.25 -4.79 -1.07
C MET A 4 -5.70 -3.37 -0.70
N LEU A 5 -4.81 -2.61 -0.06
CA LEU A 5 -5.02 -1.20 0.25
C LEU A 5 -4.09 -0.37 -0.62
N ILE A 6 -4.63 0.64 -1.30
CA ILE A 6 -3.87 1.55 -2.17
C ILE A 6 -4.04 2.96 -1.60
N ASN A 7 -2.93 3.64 -1.32
CA ASN A 7 -2.90 5.05 -0.97
C ASN A 7 -2.12 5.83 -2.02
N ALA A 8 -2.85 6.68 -2.75
CA ALA A 8 -2.35 7.54 -3.81
C ALA A 8 -2.72 9.01 -3.56
N THR A 9 -2.81 9.41 -2.28
CA THR A 9 -3.19 10.79 -1.91
C THR A 9 -2.04 11.77 -2.17
N GLN A 10 -0.81 11.30 -2.06
CA GLN A 10 0.41 12.04 -2.35
C GLN A 10 0.79 11.84 -3.82
N GLU A 11 1.25 12.89 -4.48
CA GLU A 11 1.66 12.78 -5.90
C GLU A 11 3.07 12.18 -6.04
N GLU A 12 3.89 12.33 -5.01
CA GLU A 12 5.30 11.92 -4.99
C GLU A 12 5.47 10.43 -4.68
N GLU A 13 4.49 9.82 -4.01
CA GLU A 13 4.54 8.43 -3.58
C GLU A 13 3.22 7.69 -3.82
N LEU A 14 3.34 6.42 -4.22
CA LEU A 14 2.24 5.46 -4.24
C LEU A 14 2.54 4.36 -3.24
N ARG A 15 1.59 4.06 -2.34
CA ARG A 15 1.72 2.97 -1.37
C ARG A 15 0.70 1.89 -1.64
N VAL A 16 1.17 0.65 -1.74
CA VAL A 16 0.33 -0.53 -1.92
C VAL A 16 0.63 -1.52 -0.80
N ALA A 17 -0.41 -1.95 -0.08
CA ALA A 17 -0.27 -2.86 1.04
C ALA A 17 -1.20 -4.07 0.90
N MET A 18 -0.67 -5.26 1.18
CA MET A 18 -1.47 -6.47 1.35
C MET A 18 -1.70 -6.74 2.82
N VAL A 19 -2.97 -6.84 3.21
CA VAL A 19 -3.37 -7.07 4.61
C VAL A 19 -4.37 -8.22 4.73
N ASP A 20 -4.31 -8.95 5.85
CA ASP A 20 -5.40 -9.84 6.29
C ASP A 20 -5.99 -9.26 7.58
N GLY A 21 -7.19 -8.69 7.48
CA GLY A 21 -7.78 -7.90 8.56
C GLY A 21 -6.93 -6.66 8.89
N GLN A 22 -6.26 -6.70 10.04
CA GLN A 22 -5.38 -5.63 10.54
C GLN A 22 -3.89 -6.00 10.48
N LYS A 23 -3.54 -7.21 10.01
CA LYS A 23 -2.15 -7.66 9.90
C LYS A 23 -1.60 -7.30 8.51
N LEU A 24 -0.49 -6.57 8.49
CA LEU A 24 0.30 -6.28 7.28
C LEU A 24 1.11 -7.52 6.89
N TYR A 25 1.05 -7.90 5.62
CA TYR A 25 1.86 -8.98 5.05
C TYR A 25 2.96 -8.43 4.15
N ASP A 26 2.59 -7.46 3.32
CA ASP A 26 3.47 -6.89 2.32
C ASP A 26 3.18 -5.41 2.15
N LEU A 27 4.22 -4.65 1.83
CA LEU A 27 4.18 -3.21 1.63
C LEU A 27 5.17 -2.85 0.53
N ASP A 28 4.64 -2.25 -0.52
CA ASP A 28 5.43 -1.66 -1.59
C ASP A 28 5.21 -0.15 -1.64
N ILE A 29 6.29 0.60 -1.88
CA ILE A 29 6.30 2.05 -1.96
C ILE A 29 7.04 2.45 -3.23
N GLU A 30 6.31 3.04 -4.17
CA GLU A 30 6.86 3.58 -5.39
C GLU A 30 7.03 5.10 -5.23
N ILE A 31 8.24 5.59 -5.44
CA ILE A 31 8.56 7.03 -5.44
C ILE A 31 8.75 7.46 -6.89
N LYS A 32 8.07 8.53 -7.30
CA LYS A 32 8.29 9.11 -8.63
C LYS A 32 9.69 9.73 -8.70
N SER A 33 10.48 9.30 -9.67
CA SER A 33 11.79 9.86 -10.04
C SER A 33 11.67 11.17 -10.82
#